data_AF-A0A4S2KKU4-F1
#
_entry.id   AF-A0A4S2KKU4-F1
#
_cell.length_a   1.000
_cell.length_b   1.000
_cell.length_c   1.000
_cell.angle_alpha   90.00
_cell.angle_beta   90.00
_cell.angle_gamma   90.00
#
_symmetry.space_group_name_H-M   'P 1'
#
loop_
_entity.id
_entity.type
_entity.pdbx_description
1 polymer ?
#
loop_
_entity_poly.entity_id
_entity_poly.type
_entity_poly.pdbx_seq_one_letter_code
_entity_poly.pdbx_strand_id
1 'polypeptide(L)'
;MTVDCVDGTDEDGCRRKSDRGDHPTCVAAYRKCQPDDFRCVGTTPELCIPKEKKCDGYLDCRNSRDEERCENNMKPACRLDQFRCNTTQRCVEQSARCNHWDDCGDNSDEEHCSFPPCTSDQFRCANALCIPIAYQCDGYKDCQDGSDEKSCTMTVCPGNKFMCPKGTPDGKPLCINRSQLCDEKHDCEDGADEEAACSIME
;
A
#
# COMPACT_ATOMS: atom_id res chain seq x y z
N MET A 1 -8.74 4.55 -24.85
CA MET A 1 -7.58 3.71 -25.17
C MET A 1 -8.08 2.59 -26.08
N THR A 2 -7.24 2.23 -27.03
CA THR A 2 -7.50 1.46 -28.24
C THR A 2 -8.16 0.10 -27.97
N VAL A 3 -9.20 -0.23 -28.73
CA VAL A 3 -9.75 -1.61 -28.76
C VAL A 3 -8.99 -2.33 -29.85
N ASP A 4 -7.88 -2.96 -29.46
CA ASP A 4 -7.26 -4.04 -30.24
C ASP A 4 -7.99 -5.34 -29.89
N CYS A 5 -8.58 -6.00 -30.87
CA CYS A 5 -8.91 -7.41 -30.79
C CYS A 5 -8.10 -8.14 -31.88
N VAL A 6 -7.09 -8.90 -31.45
CA VAL A 6 -6.08 -9.56 -32.28
C VAL A 6 -6.64 -10.76 -33.08
N ASP A 7 -7.92 -11.11 -32.93
CA ASP A 7 -8.51 -12.30 -33.56
C ASP A 7 -9.64 -12.01 -34.55
N GLY A 8 -10.09 -10.75 -34.70
CA GLY A 8 -10.99 -10.33 -35.80
C GLY A 8 -12.32 -11.08 -35.95
N THR A 9 -12.79 -11.76 -34.89
CA THR A 9 -13.96 -12.64 -34.95
C THR A 9 -15.30 -11.94 -34.66
N ASP A 10 -15.30 -10.67 -34.28
CA ASP A 10 -16.52 -9.90 -33.92
C ASP A 10 -16.95 -8.85 -34.97
N GLU A 11 -16.36 -8.86 -36.16
CA GLU A 11 -16.65 -7.92 -37.27
C GLU A 11 -17.94 -8.20 -38.08
N ASP A 12 -18.87 -8.99 -37.55
CA ASP A 12 -20.19 -9.16 -38.16
C ASP A 12 -21.09 -7.93 -37.85
N GLY A 13 -20.74 -6.79 -38.46
CA GLY A 13 -21.47 -5.53 -38.26
C GLY A 13 -20.87 -4.28 -38.88
N CYS A 14 -19.58 -4.26 -39.22
CA CYS A 14 -18.96 -3.11 -39.88
C CYS A 14 -19.29 -3.10 -41.39
N ARG A 15 -20.35 -2.37 -41.77
CA ARG A 15 -20.65 -2.11 -43.19
C ARG A 15 -19.52 -1.29 -43.80
N ARG A 16 -18.65 -1.94 -44.59
CA ARG A 16 -17.78 -1.27 -45.57
C ARG A 16 -18.67 -0.46 -46.52
N LYS A 17 -18.63 0.87 -46.46
CA LYS A 17 -19.14 1.70 -47.56
C LYS A 17 -18.01 2.01 -48.53
N SER A 18 -18.25 1.61 -49.77
CA SER A 18 -17.43 1.89 -50.95
C SER A 18 -17.40 3.39 -51.27
N ASP A 19 -16.23 3.85 -51.72
CA ASP A 19 -15.99 5.01 -52.59
C ASP A 19 -16.36 6.42 -52.11
N ARG A 20 -15.42 7.04 -51.38
CA ARG A 20 -14.65 8.23 -51.84
C ARG A 20 -13.88 8.86 -50.67
N GLY A 21 -12.55 8.70 -50.67
CA GLY A 21 -11.58 9.76 -50.33
C GLY A 21 -11.59 10.45 -48.97
N ASP A 22 -12.33 9.99 -47.96
CA ASP A 22 -12.25 10.54 -46.60
C ASP A 22 -11.87 9.43 -45.60
N HIS A 23 -11.07 9.81 -44.61
CA HIS A 23 -10.55 8.93 -43.56
C HIS A 23 -11.67 8.04 -42.99
N PRO A 24 -11.42 6.76 -42.67
CA PRO A 24 -12.43 5.90 -42.07
C PRO A 24 -12.86 6.51 -40.73
N THR A 25 -13.97 7.26 -40.73
CA THR A 25 -14.68 7.57 -39.51
C THR A 25 -15.26 6.24 -39.06
N CYS A 26 -14.58 5.57 -38.14
CA CYS A 26 -15.19 4.58 -37.29
C CYS A 26 -16.33 5.31 -36.58
N VAL A 27 -17.52 5.30 -37.17
CA VAL A 27 -18.74 5.48 -36.40
C VAL A 27 -18.68 4.31 -35.44
N ALA A 28 -18.22 4.57 -34.22
CA ALA A 28 -18.14 3.58 -33.16
C ALA A 28 -19.57 3.07 -32.95
N ALA A 29 -19.95 2.06 -33.71
CA ALA A 29 -21.08 1.24 -33.40
C ALA A 29 -20.64 0.48 -32.15
N TYR A 30 -20.86 1.10 -30.99
CA TYR A 30 -20.76 0.42 -29.70
C TYR A 30 -21.39 -0.96 -29.89
N ARG A 31 -20.62 -2.00 -29.50
CA ARG A 31 -21.05 -3.40 -29.60
C ARG A 31 -22.52 -3.50 -29.22
N LYS A 32 -23.35 -4.05 -30.11
CA LYS A 32 -24.78 -4.22 -29.83
C LYS A 32 -24.91 -5.10 -28.59
N CYS A 33 -25.72 -4.63 -27.62
CA CYS A 33 -25.93 -5.33 -26.35
C CYS A 33 -26.42 -6.75 -26.61
N GLN A 34 -25.75 -7.72 -26.01
CA GLN A 34 -26.18 -9.11 -25.96
C GLN A 34 -27.41 -9.26 -25.03
N PRO A 35 -28.14 -10.38 -25.10
CA PRO A 35 -29.33 -10.59 -24.28
C PRO A 35 -29.04 -10.55 -22.78
N ASP A 36 -27.86 -11.03 -22.39
CA ASP A 36 -27.43 -11.12 -20.99
C ASP A 36 -26.67 -9.89 -20.50
N ASP A 37 -26.39 -8.90 -21.35
CA ASP A 37 -25.64 -7.71 -20.95
C ASP A 37 -26.45 -6.83 -19.99
N PHE A 38 -25.77 -6.27 -18.99
CA PHE A 38 -26.35 -5.25 -18.13
C PHE A 38 -26.39 -3.91 -18.87
N ARG A 39 -27.57 -3.26 -18.85
CA ARG A 39 -27.78 -1.98 -19.52
C ARG A 39 -27.60 -0.82 -18.54
N CYS A 40 -26.67 0.08 -18.82
CA CYS A 40 -26.47 1.33 -18.09
C CYS A 40 -27.58 2.34 -18.43
N VAL A 41 -28.81 2.09 -17.95
CA VAL A 41 -29.98 2.93 -18.22
C VAL A 41 -29.74 4.36 -17.75
N GLY A 42 -30.10 5.35 -18.58
CA GLY A 42 -29.93 6.77 -18.27
C GLY A 42 -28.56 7.36 -18.63
N THR A 43 -27.77 6.63 -19.43
CA THR A 43 -26.56 7.16 -20.09
C THR A 43 -26.83 7.43 -21.58
N THR A 44 -26.23 8.48 -22.15
CA THR A 44 -26.30 8.77 -23.59
C THR A 44 -24.87 8.91 -24.15
N PRO A 45 -24.42 8.03 -25.05
CA PRO A 45 -25.10 6.85 -25.59
C PRO A 45 -25.36 5.78 -24.51
N GLU A 46 -26.40 4.95 -24.69
CA GLU A 46 -26.68 3.83 -23.79
C GLU A 46 -25.52 2.84 -23.85
N LEU A 47 -24.81 2.69 -22.71
CA LEU A 47 -23.72 1.74 -22.57
C LEU A 47 -24.26 0.37 -22.08
N CYS A 48 -23.72 -0.71 -22.65
CA CYS A 48 -23.97 -2.07 -22.19
C CYS A 48 -22.66 -2.70 -21.74
N ILE A 49 -22.70 -3.40 -20.61
CA ILE A 49 -21.56 -4.08 -20.01
C ILE A 49 -21.91 -5.58 -19.84
N PRO A 50 -20.92 -6.48 -19.88
CA PRO A 50 -21.15 -7.91 -19.60
C PRO A 50 -21.81 -8.11 -18.24
N LYS A 51 -22.61 -9.17 -18.07
CA LYS A 51 -23.29 -9.48 -16.80
C LYS A 51 -22.32 -9.60 -15.62
N GLU A 52 -21.09 -10.03 -15.88
CA GLU A 52 -20.04 -10.19 -14.87
C GLU A 52 -19.52 -8.86 -14.33
N LYS A 53 -19.78 -7.76 -15.05
CA LYS A 53 -19.42 -6.39 -14.65
C LYS A 53 -20.53 -5.69 -13.86
N LYS A 54 -21.67 -6.35 -13.64
CA LYS A 54 -22.68 -5.89 -12.69
C LYS A 54 -22.23 -6.29 -11.29
N CYS A 55 -22.09 -5.32 -10.39
CA CYS A 55 -21.70 -5.55 -8.99
C CYS A 55 -20.31 -6.18 -8.85
N ASP A 56 -19.40 -5.88 -9.78
CA ASP A 56 -18.05 -6.42 -9.78
C ASP A 56 -17.08 -5.57 -8.95
N GLY A 57 -17.58 -4.45 -8.40
CA GLY A 57 -16.83 -3.53 -7.58
C GLY A 57 -16.05 -2.47 -8.38
N TYR A 58 -16.27 -2.37 -9.69
CA TYR A 58 -15.75 -1.32 -10.56
C TYR A 58 -16.90 -0.47 -11.13
N LEU A 59 -16.61 0.81 -11.38
CA LEU A 59 -17.55 1.71 -12.04
C LEU A 59 -17.42 1.58 -13.55
N ASP A 60 -18.10 0.60 -14.13
CA ASP A 60 -18.18 0.36 -15.57
C ASP A 60 -19.31 1.18 -16.21
N CYS A 61 -20.40 1.47 -15.50
CA CYS A 61 -21.39 2.45 -15.95
C CYS A 61 -20.98 3.88 -15.58
N ARG A 62 -21.15 4.82 -16.54
CA ARG A 62 -20.89 6.26 -16.32
C ARG A 62 -21.70 6.87 -15.16
N ASN A 63 -22.83 6.26 -14.83
CA ASN A 63 -23.72 6.67 -13.76
C ASN A 63 -23.72 5.71 -12.56
N SER A 64 -22.69 4.85 -12.43
CA SER A 64 -22.49 3.91 -11.31
C SER A 64 -23.63 2.92 -11.03
N ARG A 65 -24.61 2.81 -11.93
CA ARG A 65 -25.82 1.97 -11.73
C ARG A 65 -25.53 0.48 -11.77
N ASP A 66 -24.45 0.08 -12.39
CA ASP A 66 -23.89 -1.26 -12.32
C ASP A 66 -23.61 -1.71 -10.89
N GLU A 67 -23.31 -0.77 -10.00
CA GLU A 67 -22.88 -1.06 -8.63
C GLU A 67 -23.96 -0.72 -7.59
N GLU A 68 -25.15 -0.34 -8.08
CA GLU A 68 -26.34 -0.14 -7.26
C GLU A 68 -27.17 -1.42 -7.16
N ARG A 69 -27.75 -1.63 -5.98
CA ARG A 69 -28.74 -2.70 -5.69
C ARG A 69 -28.20 -4.11 -5.95
N CYS A 70 -26.99 -4.37 -5.45
CA CYS A 70 -26.37 -5.69 -5.46
C CYS A 70 -26.98 -6.57 -4.35
N GLU A 71 -27.55 -7.72 -4.73
CA GLU A 71 -28.05 -8.72 -3.77
C GLU A 71 -26.90 -9.64 -3.34
N ASN A 72 -26.90 -10.11 -2.08
CA ASN A 72 -25.91 -11.04 -1.49
C ASN A 72 -24.50 -10.50 -1.20
N ASN A 73 -24.36 -9.44 -0.39
CA ASN A 73 -23.06 -8.96 0.12
C ASN A 73 -22.00 -8.66 -0.97
N MET A 74 -22.39 -8.55 -2.24
CA MET A 74 -21.54 -8.00 -3.29
C MET A 74 -21.28 -6.54 -2.93
N LYS A 75 -20.03 -6.26 -2.58
CA LYS A 75 -19.61 -4.95 -2.07
C LYS A 75 -19.75 -3.93 -3.21
N PRO A 76 -20.39 -2.78 -2.96
CA PRO A 76 -20.50 -1.72 -3.96
C PRO A 76 -19.11 -1.31 -4.44
N ALA A 77 -18.99 -0.91 -5.70
CA ALA A 77 -17.76 -0.36 -6.21
C ALA A 77 -17.18 0.73 -5.31
N CYS A 78 -15.86 0.67 -5.20
CA CYS A 78 -15.10 1.72 -4.56
C CYS A 78 -15.35 3.04 -5.30
N ARG A 79 -15.39 4.13 -4.53
CA ARG A 79 -15.49 5.46 -5.12
C ARG A 79 -14.27 5.70 -6.02
N LEU A 80 -14.36 6.64 -6.95
CA LEU A 80 -13.26 6.97 -7.88
C LEU A 80 -11.97 7.39 -7.15
N ASP A 81 -12.09 7.86 -5.91
CA ASP A 81 -11.02 8.26 -4.99
C ASP A 81 -10.63 7.16 -4.00
N GLN A 82 -10.97 5.91 -4.28
CA GLN A 82 -10.68 4.76 -3.42
C GLN A 82 -10.03 3.62 -4.19
N PHE A 83 -9.14 2.90 -3.52
CA PHE A 83 -8.49 1.69 -4.03
C PHE A 83 -9.21 0.43 -3.50
N ARG A 84 -9.33 -0.58 -4.36
CA ARG A 84 -10.01 -1.84 -4.05
C ARG A 84 -8.99 -2.93 -3.75
N CYS A 85 -9.00 -3.44 -2.52
CA CYS A 85 -8.12 -4.52 -2.10
C CYS A 85 -8.39 -5.82 -2.85
N ASN A 86 -7.34 -6.60 -3.13
CA ASN A 86 -7.41 -7.76 -4.02
C ASN A 86 -8.20 -8.94 -3.42
N THR A 87 -7.95 -9.32 -2.18
CA THR A 87 -8.59 -10.48 -1.52
C THR A 87 -9.81 -10.05 -0.73
N THR A 88 -9.65 -9.00 0.08
CA THR A 88 -10.71 -8.57 1.00
C THR A 88 -11.83 -7.80 0.30
N GLN A 89 -11.61 -7.35 -0.95
CA GLN A 89 -12.55 -6.59 -1.77
C GLN A 89 -13.09 -5.34 -1.06
N ARG A 90 -12.36 -4.83 -0.06
CA ARG A 90 -12.72 -3.61 0.66
C ARG A 90 -12.10 -2.41 -0.03
N CYS A 91 -12.72 -1.26 0.20
CA CYS A 91 -12.26 0.01 -0.32
C CYS A 91 -11.41 0.71 0.74
N VAL A 92 -10.22 1.13 0.36
CA VAL A 92 -9.35 2.02 1.13
C VAL A 92 -9.25 3.35 0.40
N GLU A 93 -8.90 4.40 1.11
CA GLU A 93 -8.68 5.72 0.50
C GLU A 93 -7.55 5.64 -0.55
N GLN A 94 -7.59 6.47 -1.59
CA GLN A 94 -6.53 6.48 -2.60
C GLN A 94 -5.15 6.79 -1.99
N SER A 95 -5.12 7.55 -0.88
CA SER A 95 -3.90 7.84 -0.11
C SER A 95 -3.35 6.63 0.66
N ALA A 96 -4.13 5.56 0.80
CA ALA A 96 -3.67 4.30 1.39
C ALA A 96 -2.88 3.45 0.41
N ARG A 97 -2.96 3.73 -0.89
CA ARG A 97 -2.19 3.00 -1.90
C ARG A 97 -0.74 3.47 -1.91
N CYS A 98 0.20 2.53 -1.78
CA CYS A 98 1.63 2.79 -1.75
C CYS A 98 2.05 3.77 -0.65
N ASN A 99 1.51 3.61 0.55
CA ASN A 99 1.80 4.46 1.69
C ASN A 99 2.72 3.80 2.75
N HIS A 100 3.27 2.62 2.44
CA HIS A 100 4.06 1.74 3.30
C HIS A 100 3.27 0.93 4.34
N TRP A 101 1.94 0.97 4.29
CA TRP A 101 1.06 0.37 5.30
C TRP A 101 0.18 -0.67 4.62
N ASP A 102 0.07 -1.85 5.25
CA ASP A 102 -0.92 -2.85 4.83
C ASP A 102 -2.30 -2.40 5.30
N ASP A 103 -2.79 -1.37 4.62
CA ASP A 103 -4.11 -0.83 4.82
C ASP A 103 -5.15 -1.75 4.21
N CYS A 104 -4.82 -2.81 3.44
CA CYS A 104 -5.72 -3.82 2.86
C CYS A 104 -5.84 -5.14 3.66
N GLY A 105 -4.92 -5.43 4.57
CA GLY A 105 -4.80 -6.67 5.34
C GLY A 105 -4.28 -7.88 4.53
N ASP A 106 -4.05 -7.67 3.24
CA ASP A 106 -3.46 -8.62 2.29
C ASP A 106 -2.32 -8.00 1.48
N ASN A 107 -1.87 -6.80 1.87
CA ASN A 107 -0.80 -6.00 1.29
C ASN A 107 -1.01 -5.61 -0.18
N SER A 108 -2.23 -5.74 -0.72
CA SER A 108 -2.52 -5.47 -2.14
C SER A 108 -2.47 -3.99 -2.53
N ASP A 109 -2.62 -3.09 -1.57
CA ASP A 109 -2.41 -1.64 -1.69
C ASP A 109 -0.95 -1.24 -1.77
N GLU A 110 -0.04 -2.09 -1.30
CA GLU A 110 1.41 -1.89 -1.30
C GLU A 110 2.12 -2.68 -2.41
N GLU A 111 1.37 -3.45 -3.21
CA GLU A 111 1.87 -4.17 -4.37
C GLU A 111 2.04 -3.27 -5.59
N HIS A 112 3.05 -3.58 -6.42
CA HIS A 112 3.39 -2.83 -7.63
C HIS A 112 3.69 -1.33 -7.41
N CYS A 113 4.12 -0.98 -6.20
CA CYS A 113 4.56 0.35 -5.83
C CYS A 113 6.03 0.57 -6.17
N SER A 114 6.35 1.75 -6.71
CA SER A 114 7.72 2.15 -6.98
C SER A 114 8.19 3.09 -5.88
N PHE A 115 8.69 2.52 -4.79
CA PHE A 115 9.24 3.30 -3.68
C PHE A 115 10.66 3.77 -4.02
N PRO A 116 10.96 5.07 -3.81
CA PRO A 116 12.31 5.57 -4.01
C PRO A 116 13.30 4.86 -3.07
N PRO A 117 14.56 4.70 -3.50
CA PRO A 117 15.61 4.21 -2.60
C PRO A 117 15.83 5.22 -1.47
N CYS A 118 16.15 4.72 -0.28
CA CYS A 118 16.54 5.56 0.84
C CYS A 118 17.89 6.24 0.59
N THR A 119 18.10 7.38 1.24
CA THR A 119 19.39 8.09 1.21
C THR A 119 20.46 7.35 2.04
N SER A 120 21.73 7.76 1.92
CA SER A 120 22.84 7.12 2.63
C SER A 120 22.74 7.17 4.16
N ASP A 121 21.99 8.13 4.70
CA ASP A 121 21.82 8.35 6.14
C ASP A 121 20.51 7.72 6.67
N GLN A 122 19.84 6.92 5.84
CA GLN A 122 18.56 6.28 6.15
C GLN A 122 18.63 4.75 6.06
N PHE A 123 17.94 4.09 6.98
CA PHE A 123 17.69 2.66 6.94
C PHE A 123 16.37 2.38 6.19
N ARG A 124 16.37 1.33 5.36
CA ARG A 124 15.19 0.90 4.61
C ARG A 124 14.52 -0.28 5.31
N CYS A 125 13.35 -0.04 5.89
CA CYS A 125 12.47 -1.06 6.45
C CYS A 125 12.04 -2.08 5.38
N ALA A 126 11.56 -3.26 5.79
CA ALA A 126 11.10 -4.27 4.84
C ALA A 126 9.81 -3.85 4.10
N ASN A 127 8.97 -3.00 4.70
CA ASN A 127 7.85 -2.31 4.04
C ASN A 127 8.28 -1.11 3.17
N ALA A 128 9.57 -1.02 2.84
CA ALA A 128 10.19 0.05 2.05
C ALA A 128 10.15 1.46 2.66
N LEU A 129 9.69 1.61 3.91
CA LEU A 129 9.76 2.87 4.63
C LEU A 129 11.23 3.25 4.91
N CYS A 130 11.57 4.51 4.74
CA CYS A 130 12.90 5.02 5.09
C CYS A 130 12.85 5.72 6.44
N ILE A 131 13.62 5.22 7.40
CA ILE A 131 13.80 5.84 8.71
C ILE A 131 15.26 6.32 8.85
N PRO A 132 15.58 7.26 9.75
CA PRO A 132 16.97 7.61 10.05
C PRO A 132 17.79 6.38 10.46
N ILE A 133 19.06 6.26 10.05
CA ILE A 133 19.94 5.15 10.48
C ILE A 133 20.05 5.07 12.01
N ALA A 134 19.94 6.21 12.70
CA ALA A 134 19.96 6.26 14.17
C ALA A 134 18.80 5.50 14.85
N TYR A 135 17.73 5.19 14.12
CA TYR A 135 16.58 4.42 14.59
C TYR A 135 16.69 2.94 14.24
N GLN A 136 17.74 2.53 13.52
CA GLN A 136 18.02 1.12 13.32
C GLN A 136 18.64 0.55 14.59
N CYS A 137 18.02 -0.49 15.15
CA CYS A 137 18.53 -1.17 16.32
C CYS A 137 18.69 -0.22 17.51
N ASP A 138 17.69 0.60 17.76
CA ASP A 138 17.69 1.62 18.80
C ASP A 138 16.87 1.21 20.04
N GLY A 139 16.23 0.04 19.97
CA GLY A 139 15.38 -0.55 20.99
C GLY A 139 13.89 -0.19 20.84
N TYR A 140 13.54 0.67 19.89
CA TYR A 140 12.18 1.05 19.57
C TYR A 140 11.75 0.50 18.22
N LYS A 141 10.44 0.30 18.08
CA LYS A 141 9.85 -0.14 16.83
C LYS A 141 9.46 1.10 16.01
N ASP A 142 10.38 1.60 15.20
CA ASP A 142 10.19 2.72 14.29
C ASP A 142 9.70 2.26 12.92
N CYS A 143 10.14 1.10 12.45
CA CYS A 143 9.50 0.44 11.31
C CYS A 143 8.16 -0.18 11.73
N GLN A 144 7.10 0.04 10.95
CA GLN A 144 5.79 -0.55 11.25
C GLN A 144 5.81 -2.08 11.27
N ASP A 145 6.68 -2.71 10.50
CA ASP A 145 6.89 -4.16 10.50
C ASP A 145 7.93 -4.62 11.54
N GLY A 146 8.60 -3.67 12.21
CA GLY A 146 9.66 -3.91 13.19
C GLY A 146 10.94 -4.48 12.59
N SER A 147 11.19 -4.24 11.30
CA SER A 147 12.40 -4.75 10.63
C SER A 147 13.69 -4.07 11.07
N ASP A 148 13.61 -2.84 11.56
CA ASP A 148 14.67 -2.11 12.25
C ASP A 148 15.25 -2.88 13.44
N GLU A 149 14.42 -3.61 14.19
CA GLU A 149 14.84 -4.27 15.43
C GLU A 149 15.11 -5.80 15.28
N LYS A 150 14.92 -6.39 14.09
CA LYS A 150 14.96 -7.86 13.91
C LYS A 150 16.35 -8.46 13.68
N SER A 151 17.31 -7.68 13.18
CA SER A 151 18.63 -8.17 12.75
C SER A 151 19.78 -7.43 13.43
N CYS A 152 19.60 -7.13 14.72
CA CYS A 152 20.56 -6.38 15.51
C CYS A 152 21.53 -7.33 16.21
N THR A 153 22.78 -7.36 15.77
CA THR A 153 23.89 -8.04 16.49
C THR A 153 24.44 -7.18 17.62
N MET A 154 24.31 -5.86 17.51
CA MET A 154 24.54 -4.87 18.55
C MET A 154 23.54 -3.73 18.35
N THR A 155 22.61 -3.53 19.27
CA THR A 155 21.79 -2.33 19.32
C THR A 155 22.68 -1.16 19.67
N VAL A 156 22.72 -0.14 18.82
CA VAL A 156 23.45 1.10 19.09
C VAL A 156 22.42 2.05 19.67
N CYS A 157 22.46 2.27 20.98
CA CYS A 157 21.58 3.26 21.59
C CYS A 157 21.75 4.61 20.86
N PRO A 158 20.66 5.37 20.61
CA PRO A 158 20.73 6.70 20.05
C PRO A 158 21.80 7.53 20.76
N GLY A 159 22.53 8.40 20.06
CA GLY A 159 23.72 9.09 20.62
C GLY A 159 23.48 9.88 21.93
N ASN A 160 22.23 10.16 22.28
CA ASN A 160 21.77 10.78 23.52
C ASN A 160 21.32 9.79 24.61
N LYS A 161 21.60 8.49 24.47
CA LYS A 161 21.30 7.43 25.43
C LYS A 161 22.56 6.65 25.78
N PHE A 162 22.57 6.02 26.95
CA PHE A 162 23.63 5.14 27.40
C PHE A 162 23.20 3.69 27.22
N MET A 163 24.11 2.85 26.74
CA MET A 163 23.89 1.42 26.57
C MET A 163 24.36 0.68 27.81
N CYS A 164 23.45 -0.03 28.48
CA CYS A 164 23.82 -0.94 29.55
C CYS A 164 24.63 -2.12 28.98
N PRO A 165 25.84 -2.41 29.48
CA PRO A 165 26.71 -3.45 28.95
C PRO A 165 26.09 -4.86 28.94
N LYS A 166 25.26 -5.18 29.95
CA LYS A 166 24.55 -6.47 30.04
C LYS A 166 23.13 -6.46 29.49
N GLY A 167 22.55 -5.31 29.20
CA GLY A 167 21.16 -5.22 28.75
C GLY A 167 20.14 -5.65 29.81
N THR A 168 19.03 -6.24 29.37
CA THR A 168 17.96 -6.84 30.18
C THR A 168 18.22 -8.34 30.41
N PRO A 169 17.56 -8.98 31.39
CA PRO A 169 17.82 -10.39 31.71
C PRO A 169 17.40 -11.35 30.58
N ASP A 170 16.59 -10.88 29.63
CA ASP A 170 16.21 -11.62 28.42
C ASP A 170 17.29 -11.57 27.32
N GLY A 171 18.45 -10.98 27.60
CA GLY A 171 19.53 -10.77 26.63
C GLY A 171 19.22 -9.69 25.59
N LYS A 172 18.25 -8.82 25.88
CA LYS A 172 17.95 -7.67 25.02
C LYS A 172 18.79 -6.48 25.46
N PRO A 173 19.27 -5.64 24.56
CA PRO A 173 20.00 -4.43 24.92
C PRO A 173 19.08 -3.43 25.64
N LEU A 174 19.61 -2.79 26.69
CA LEU A 174 18.90 -1.80 27.50
C LEU A 174 19.55 -0.44 27.30
N CYS A 175 18.76 0.53 26.83
CA CYS A 175 19.19 1.92 26.63
C CYS A 175 18.52 2.83 27.66
N ILE A 176 19.31 3.52 28.47
CA ILE A 176 18.83 4.48 29.47
C ILE A 176 19.14 5.91 29.00
N ASN A 177 18.42 6.91 29.49
CA ASN A 177 18.73 8.30 29.18
C ASN A 177 20.04 8.72 29.84
N ARG A 178 20.73 9.73 29.29
CA ARG A 178 21.93 10.29 29.94
C ARG A 178 21.65 10.92 31.31
N SER A 179 20.40 11.25 31.61
CA SER A 179 19.98 11.74 32.94
C SER A 179 19.89 10.64 33.99
N GLN A 180 19.90 9.37 33.56
CA GLN A 180 19.88 8.15 34.37
C GLN A 180 21.30 7.58 34.53
N LEU A 181 22.31 8.38 34.19
CA LEU A 181 23.70 8.07 34.47
C LEU A 181 24.09 8.83 35.73
N CYS A 182 24.61 8.14 36.74
CA CYS A 182 25.00 8.74 38.02
C CYS A 182 23.81 9.43 38.73
N ASP A 183 22.62 8.86 38.68
CA ASP A 183 21.43 9.44 39.31
C ASP A 183 21.07 8.81 40.67
N GLU A 184 22.02 8.08 41.25
CA GLU A 184 21.89 7.32 42.51
C GLU A 184 20.88 6.17 42.41
N LYS A 185 20.52 5.75 41.19
CA LYS A 185 19.59 4.66 40.92
C LYS A 185 20.19 3.66 39.93
N HIS A 186 20.12 2.37 40.27
CA HIS A 186 20.49 1.30 39.34
C HIS A 186 19.39 1.12 38.29
N ASP A 187 19.56 1.77 37.14
CA ASP A 187 18.75 1.60 35.95
C ASP A 187 19.31 0.54 34.99
N CYS A 188 20.61 0.24 35.02
CA CYS A 188 21.16 -0.96 34.37
C CYS A 188 21.10 -2.19 35.30
N GLU A 189 20.85 -3.37 34.73
CA GLU A 189 20.82 -4.63 35.50
C GLU A 189 22.16 -4.93 36.20
N ASP A 190 23.27 -4.57 35.56
CA ASP A 190 24.61 -4.73 36.09
C ASP A 190 25.11 -3.51 36.88
N GLY A 191 24.29 -2.46 37.05
CA GLY A 191 24.68 -1.21 37.73
C GLY A 191 25.76 -0.41 37.00
N ALA A 192 26.01 -0.71 35.72
CA ALA A 192 27.07 -0.05 34.95
C ALA A 192 26.86 1.46 34.78
N ASP A 193 25.62 1.92 34.89
CA ASP A 193 25.20 3.32 34.89
C ASP A 193 25.70 4.11 36.09
N GLU A 194 25.85 3.46 37.26
CA GLU A 194 26.31 4.09 38.50
C GLU A 194 27.79 3.79 38.80
N GLU A 195 28.34 2.67 38.30
CA GLU A 195 29.73 2.26 38.58
C GLU A 195 30.69 2.59 37.44
N ALA A 196 30.48 1.97 36.26
CA ALA A 196 31.45 1.97 35.17
C ALA A 196 31.44 3.28 34.35
N ALA A 197 30.29 3.93 34.25
CA ALA A 197 30.12 5.18 33.52
C ALA A 197 30.38 6.43 34.39
N CYS A 198 30.40 6.29 35.72
CA CYS A 198 30.41 7.42 36.65
C CYS A 198 31.82 7.93 37.03
N SER A 199 32.87 7.42 36.37
CA SER A 199 34.26 7.72 36.76
C SER A 199 35.11 8.22 35.58
N ILE A 200 34.81 9.40 35.04
CA ILE A 200 35.82 10.30 34.42
C ILE A 200 35.45 11.77 34.69
N MET A 201 35.58 12.20 35.94
CA MET A 201 35.97 13.58 36.28
C MET A 201 36.88 13.55 37.51
N GLU A 202 38.10 13.04 37.31
CA GLU A 202 39.29 13.50 38.02
C GLU A 202 40.42 13.70 37.00
#